data_AF-A0A7W3J1F5-F1
#
_entry.id   AF-A0A7W3J1F5-F1
#
_cell.length_a   1.000
_cell.length_b   1.000
_cell.length_c   1.000
_cell.angle_alpha   90.00
_cell.angle_beta   90.00
_cell.angle_gamma   90.00
#
_symmetry.space_group_name_H-M   'P 1'
#
loop_
_entity.id
_entity.type
_entity.pdbx_description
1 polymer ?
#
loop_
_entity_poly.entity_id
_entity_poly.type
_entity_poly.pdbx_seq_one_letter_code
_entity_poly.pdbx_strand_id
1 'polypeptide(L)' 'MSPKTTPSETEPELSYEAAREELIDVVRRLEVGGTTLEESLALWERGEKLATVCQDWLDGARKRLDAAAGDED' A
#
# COMPACT_ATOMS: atom_id res chain seq x y z
N MET A 1 -20.38 14.45 4.40
CA MET A 1 -19.61 14.66 5.65
C MET A 1 -18.57 13.57 5.70
N SER A 2 -17.37 13.86 5.19
CA SER A 2 -16.24 12.92 5.24
C SER A 2 -15.12 13.63 5.98
N PRO A 3 -14.74 13.19 7.19
CA PRO A 3 -13.64 13.83 7.89
C PRO A 3 -12.30 13.21 7.46
N LYS A 4 -11.31 14.11 7.39
CA LYS A 4 -9.88 13.93 7.62
C LYS A 4 -9.04 13.19 6.59
N THR A 5 -8.16 13.99 5.97
CA THR A 5 -6.75 13.64 5.79
C THR A 5 -5.94 14.77 6.41
N THR A 6 -5.28 14.51 7.53
CA THR A 6 -4.24 15.40 8.05
C THR A 6 -2.95 15.02 7.33
N PRO A 7 -2.27 15.94 6.61
CA PRO A 7 -1.05 15.61 5.90
C PRO A 7 0.13 15.57 6.88
N SER A 8 0.92 14.50 6.83
CA SER A 8 2.28 14.50 7.35
C SER A 8 3.17 15.12 6.27
N GLU A 9 3.90 16.18 6.61
CA GLU A 9 4.82 16.90 5.72
C GLU A 9 6.03 16.05 5.32
N THR A 10 5.87 15.25 4.27
CA THR A 10 6.88 14.80 3.29
C THR A 10 6.05 14.34 2.08
N GLU A 11 6.50 14.59 0.85
CA GLU A 11 5.80 14.30 -0.42
C GLU A 11 5.03 12.96 -0.46
N PRO A 12 3.96 12.84 -1.25
CA PRO A 12 2.90 11.86 -1.00
C PRO A 12 3.44 10.43 -1.15
N GLU A 13 3.74 9.79 -0.02
CA GLU A 13 3.66 8.34 0.06
C GLU A 13 2.27 7.97 -0.46
N LEU A 14 2.21 7.10 -1.48
CA LEU A 14 0.94 6.68 -2.08
C LEU A 14 -0.08 6.39 -0.97
N SER A 15 -1.32 6.87 -1.13
CA SER A 15 -2.37 6.46 -0.20
C SER A 15 -2.55 4.95 -0.25
N TYR A 16 -3.04 4.37 0.84
CA TYR A 16 -3.32 2.93 0.89
C TYR A 16 -4.21 2.49 -0.29
N GLU A 17 -5.28 3.24 -0.60
CA GLU A 17 -6.19 2.88 -1.69
C GLU A 17 -5.50 2.92 -3.05
N ALA A 18 -4.69 3.95 -3.32
CA ALA A 18 -3.97 4.09 -4.58
C ALA A 18 -2.90 2.98 -4.73
N ALA A 19 -2.15 2.69 -3.66
CA ALA A 19 -1.16 1.61 -3.66
C ALA A 19 -1.82 0.24 -3.89
N ARG A 20 -2.99 0.01 -3.25
CA ARG A 20 -3.76 -1.22 -3.41
C ARG A 20 -4.35 -1.36 -4.80
N GLU A 21 -4.88 -0.30 -5.38
CA GLU A 21 -5.43 -0.31 -6.75
C GLU A 21 -4.33 -0.66 -7.76
N GLU A 22 -3.17 -0.01 -7.67
CA GLU A 22 -2.06 -0.30 -8.55
C GLU A 22 -1.52 -1.73 -8.36
N LEU A 23 -1.49 -2.23 -7.11
CA LEU A 23 -1.06 -3.61 -6.83
C LEU A 23 -1.99 -4.63 -7.48
N ILE A 24 -3.30 -4.39 -7.46
CA ILE A 24 -4.29 -5.23 -8.14
C ILE A 24 -4.02 -5.27 -9.64
N ASP A 25 -3.73 -4.13 -10.26
CA ASP A 25 -3.42 -4.06 -11.68
C ASP A 25 -2.10 -4.76 -12.05
N VAL A 26 -1.07 -4.64 -11.21
CA VAL A 26 0.19 -5.37 -11.36
C VAL A 26 -0.05 -6.88 -11.32
N VAL A 27 -0.76 -7.38 -10.30
CA VAL A 27 -1.09 -8.80 -10.17
C VAL A 27 -1.88 -9.27 -11.37
N ARG A 28 -2.91 -8.52 -11.78
CA ARG A 28 -3.71 -8.85 -12.96
C ARG A 28 -2.86 -8.99 -14.22
N ARG A 29 -1.89 -8.10 -14.44
CA ARG A 29 -0.98 -8.16 -15.60
C ARG A 29 -0.07 -9.38 -15.54
N LEU A 30 0.46 -9.72 -14.36
CA LEU A 30 1.26 -10.92 -14.15
C LEU A 30 0.44 -12.19 -14.41
N GLU A 31 -0.81 -12.25 -13.97
CA GLU A 31 -1.71 -13.39 -14.16
C GLU A 31 -2.14 -13.58 -15.63
N VAL A 32 -2.38 -12.49 -16.36
CA VAL A 32 -2.67 -12.54 -17.80
C VAL A 32 -1.47 -13.11 -18.58
N GLY A 33 -0.25 -12.80 -18.12
CA GLY A 33 0.98 -13.17 -18.82
C GLY A 33 1.10 -12.47 -20.18
N GLY A 34 1.81 -13.09 -21.12
CA GLY A 34 2.07 -12.50 -22.45
C GLY A 34 3.09 -11.36 -22.45
N THR A 35 3.72 -11.10 -21.30
CA THR A 35 4.86 -10.19 -21.14
C THR A 35 6.18 -10.91 -21.36
N THR A 36 7.22 -10.17 -21.70
CA THR A 36 8.60 -10.67 -21.68
C THR A 36 9.06 -10.96 -20.25
N LEU A 37 10.17 -11.69 -20.11
CA LEU A 37 10.76 -11.95 -18.79
C LEU A 37 11.14 -10.64 -18.07
N GLU A 38 11.75 -9.69 -18.77
CA GLU A 38 12.17 -8.40 -18.21
C GLU A 38 10.98 -7.59 -17.71
N GLU A 39 9.90 -7.51 -18.49
CA GLU A 39 8.65 -6.86 -18.07
C GLU A 39 8.00 -7.58 -16.89
N SER A 40 8.07 -8.90 -16.84
CA SER A 40 7.52 -9.70 -15.73
C SER A 40 8.29 -9.43 -14.43
N LEU A 41 9.61 -9.29 -14.51
CA LEU A 41 10.46 -8.92 -13.37
C LEU A 41 10.16 -7.50 -12.90
N ALA A 42 10.04 -6.54 -13.82
CA ALA A 42 9.69 -5.17 -13.48
C ALA A 42 8.31 -5.06 -12.80
N LEU A 43 7.33 -5.82 -13.29
CA LEU A 43 6.01 -5.91 -12.66
C LEU A 43 6.10 -6.51 -11.25
N TRP A 44 6.85 -7.60 -11.08
CA TRP A 44 7.04 -8.21 -9.77
C TRP A 44 7.69 -7.24 -8.78
N GLU A 45 8.78 -6.58 -9.15
CA GLU A 45 9.47 -5.60 -8.29
C GLU A 45 8.55 -4.42 -7.91
N ARG A 46 7.69 -3.98 -8.83
CA ARG A 46 6.69 -2.95 -8.54
C ARG A 46 5.65 -3.48 -7.55
N GLY A 47 5.18 -4.72 -7.74
CA GLY A 47 4.26 -5.40 -6.83
C GLY A 47 4.81 -5.49 -5.41
N GLU A 48 6.07 -5.89 -5.24
CA GLU A 48 6.73 -5.99 -3.92
C GLU A 48 6.80 -4.63 -3.21
N LYS A 49 7.13 -3.56 -3.94
CA LYS A 49 7.14 -2.19 -3.40
C LYS A 49 5.75 -1.75 -2.95
N LEU A 50 4.73 -2.00 -3.76
CA LEU A 50 3.34 -1.64 -3.43
C LEU A 50 2.82 -2.44 -2.23
N ALA A 51 3.15 -3.73 -2.14
CA ALA A 51 2.82 -4.57 -1.00
C ALA A 51 3.47 -4.05 0.30
N THR A 52 4.74 -3.64 0.24
CA THR A 52 5.44 -3.01 1.37
C THR A 52 4.71 -1.76 1.84
N VAL A 53 4.39 -0.84 0.93
CA VAL A 53 3.64 0.39 1.24
C VAL A 53 2.28 0.07 1.89
N CYS A 54 1.55 -0.91 1.36
CA CYS A 54 0.27 -1.32 1.93
C CYS A 54 0.43 -1.86 3.35
N GLN A 55 1.47 -2.66 3.60
CA GLN A 55 1.75 -3.21 4.91
C GLN A 55 2.11 -2.10 5.92
N ASP A 56 2.94 -1.14 5.53
CA ASP A 56 3.33 -0.02 6.39
C ASP A 56 2.11 0.82 6.83
N TRP A 57 1.16 1.04 5.92
CA TRP A 57 -0.11 1.70 6.24
C TRP A 57 -0.93 0.91 7.27
N LEU A 58 -1.05 -0.41 7.09
CA LEU A 58 -1.81 -1.28 7.99
C LEU A 58 -1.15 -1.39 9.37
N ASP A 59 0.18 -1.50 9.41
CA ASP A 59 0.96 -1.55 10.65
C ASP A 59 0.87 -0.22 11.41
N GLY A 60 0.95 0.90 10.71
CA GLY A 60 0.73 2.22 11.28
C GLY A 60 -0.68 2.37 11.86
N ALA A 61 -1.70 1.87 11.17
CA ALA A 61 -3.07 1.86 11.68
C ALA A 61 -3.22 0.98 12.93
N ARG A 62 -2.63 -0.22 12.93
CA ARG A 62 -2.62 -1.14 14.07
C ARG A 62 -2.00 -0.48 15.31
N LYS A 63 -0.80 0.12 15.16
CA LYS A 63 -0.11 0.80 16.26
C LYS A 63 -0.96 1.91 16.91
N ARG A 64 -1.70 2.67 16.10
CA ARG A 64 -2.60 3.73 16.62
C ARG A 64 -3.79 3.15 17.41
N LEU A 65 -4.34 2.02 16.97
CA LEU A 65 -5.42 1.34 17.68
C LEU A 65 -4.92 0.77 19.00
N ASP A 66 -3.75 0.13 18.99
CA ASP A 66 -3.16 -0.46 20.19
C ASP A 66 -2.81 0.62 21.23
N ALA A 67 -2.29 1.77 20.80
CA ALA A 67 -2.03 2.91 21.68
C ALA A 67 -3.32 3.47 22.30
N ALA A 68 -4.38 3.63 21.52
CA ALA A 68 -5.66 4.12 22.02
C ALA A 68 -6.34 3.15 23.00
N ALA A 69 -6.12 1.84 22.84
CA ALA A 69 -6.65 0.81 23.74
C ALA A 69 -5.83 0.64 25.03
N GLY A 70 -4.54 1.00 25.02
CA GLY A 70 -3.65 0.93 26.18
C GLY A 70 -3.73 2.13 27.14
N ASP A 71 -4.45 3.19 26.75
CA ASP A 71 -4.72 4.37 27.60
C ASP A 71 -6.00 4.22 28.46
N GLU A 72 -6.67 3.05 28.42
CA GLU A 72 -7.89 2.73 29.19
C GLU A 72 -7.63 2.06 30.57
N ASP A 73 -6.39 2.02 31.06
CA ASP A 73 -6.01 1.49 32.39
C ASP A 73 -5.84 2.57 33.48
#